data_AF-A0A3D4W287-F1
#
_entry.id   AF-A0A3D4W287-F1
#
_cell.length_a   1.000
_cell.length_b   1.000
_cell.length_c   1.000
_cell.angle_alpha   90.00
_cell.angle_beta   90.00
_cell.angle_gamma   90.00
#
_symmetry.space_group_name_H-M   'P 1'
#
loop_
_entity.id
_entity.type
_entity.pdbx_description
1 polymer ?
#
loop_
_entity_poly.entity_id
_entity_poly.type
_entity_poly.pdbx_seq_one_letter_code
_entity_poly.pdbx_strand_id
1 'polypeptide(L)'
;NTLLYQVPGGMFSNMLKQLKDAGKEDKLDEVLAEIPRVREDAGYPPLVTPTSQIVGTQAVFNVILGERYKMVTKEFKGLVHGDYGKTPAPISAEFTKKILGDEQPITCRFADTLAPEMDKLKAEAAKWATQEEDVLTYAMFPQVAPKFFEKRNAKAQGVDADHADFANKSHPV
;
A
#
# COMPACT_ATOMS: atom_id res chain seq x y z
N ASN A 1 -17.15 -15.47 12.11
CA ASN A 1 -15.84 -14.86 11.78
C ASN A 1 -15.95 -13.43 11.23
N THR A 2 -16.72 -13.15 10.18
CA THR A 2 -16.87 -11.75 9.66
C THR A 2 -17.55 -10.79 10.65
N LEU A 3 -18.57 -11.25 11.38
CA LEU A 3 -19.26 -10.44 12.41
C LEU A 3 -18.40 -10.12 13.63
N LEU A 4 -17.39 -10.96 13.92
CA LEU A 4 -16.51 -10.80 15.09
C LEU A 4 -15.30 -9.92 14.76
N TYR A 5 -14.65 -10.13 13.62
CA TYR A 5 -13.37 -9.49 13.29
C TYR A 5 -13.45 -8.42 12.20
N GLN A 6 -14.61 -8.28 11.54
CA GLN A 6 -14.87 -7.27 10.50
C GLN A 6 -13.82 -7.22 9.37
N VAL A 7 -13.23 -8.37 9.03
CA VAL A 7 -12.18 -8.48 8.01
C VAL A 7 -12.80 -8.61 6.61
N PRO A 8 -12.55 -7.67 5.68
CA PRO A 8 -12.99 -7.80 4.29
C PRO A 8 -12.32 -8.99 3.59
N GLY A 9 -13.01 -9.63 2.64
CA GLY A 9 -12.50 -10.84 1.97
C GLY A 9 -11.13 -10.67 1.30
N GLY A 10 -10.90 -9.55 0.60
CA GLY A 10 -9.60 -9.27 -0.04
C GLY A 10 -8.46 -9.05 0.96
N MET A 11 -8.76 -8.46 2.13
CA MET A 11 -7.80 -8.34 3.24
C MET A 11 -7.47 -9.69 3.84
N PHE A 12 -8.48 -10.55 4.02
CA PHE A 12 -8.29 -11.88 4.58
C PHE A 12 -7.37 -12.75 3.71
N SER A 13 -7.58 -12.78 2.40
CA SER A 13 -6.73 -13.56 1.47
C SER A 13 -5.28 -13.07 1.45
N ASN A 14 -5.05 -11.75 1.48
CA ASN A 14 -3.70 -11.19 1.54
C ASN A 14 -2.99 -11.54 2.85
N MET A 15 -3.71 -11.45 3.96
CA MET A 15 -3.21 -11.80 5.29
C MET A 15 -2.81 -13.27 5.38
N LEU A 16 -3.64 -14.19 4.85
CA LEU A 16 -3.30 -15.61 4.77
C LEU A 16 -2.02 -15.84 3.96
N LYS A 17 -1.88 -15.14 2.82
CA LYS A 17 -0.65 -15.21 2.02
C LYS A 17 0.57 -14.72 2.81
N GLN A 18 0.46 -13.61 3.54
CA GLN A 18 1.57 -13.10 4.37
C GLN A 18 1.98 -14.09 5.47
N LEU A 19 1.01 -14.71 6.15
CA LEU A 19 1.30 -15.74 7.16
C LEU A 19 1.94 -16.99 6.56
N LYS A 20 1.46 -17.42 5.38
CA LYS A 20 2.04 -18.52 4.62
C LYS A 20 3.48 -18.25 4.20
N ASP A 21 3.73 -17.09 3.60
CA ASP A 21 5.07 -16.68 3.15
C ASP A 21 6.05 -16.59 4.33
N ALA A 22 5.55 -16.29 5.54
CA ALA A 22 6.34 -16.27 6.78
C ALA A 22 6.45 -17.64 7.49
N GLY A 23 5.76 -18.68 7.01
CA GLY A 23 5.68 -19.98 7.69
C GLY A 23 5.00 -19.92 9.06
N LYS A 24 4.03 -19.01 9.23
CA LYS A 24 3.30 -18.72 10.49
C LYS A 24 1.80 -18.88 10.34
N GLU A 25 1.35 -19.84 9.53
CA GLU A 25 -0.08 -20.08 9.29
C GLU A 25 -0.85 -20.42 10.57
N ASP A 26 -0.16 -21.01 11.57
CA ASP A 26 -0.66 -21.32 12.91
C ASP A 26 -1.07 -20.07 13.71
N LYS A 27 -0.62 -18.88 13.30
CA LYS A 27 -0.88 -17.60 13.98
C LYS A 27 -2.14 -16.88 13.53
N LEU A 28 -2.95 -17.47 12.64
CA LEU A 28 -4.15 -16.83 12.08
C LEU A 28 -5.09 -16.27 13.15
N ASP A 29 -5.42 -17.06 14.17
CA ASP A 29 -6.36 -16.65 15.22
C ASP A 29 -5.81 -15.51 16.08
N GLU A 30 -4.49 -15.50 16.34
CA GLU A 30 -3.81 -14.42 17.04
C GLU A 30 -3.87 -13.11 16.24
N VAL A 31 -3.68 -13.18 14.92
CA VAL A 31 -3.81 -12.00 14.04
C VAL A 31 -5.25 -11.49 14.00
N LEU A 32 -6.24 -12.39 13.89
CA LEU A 32 -7.65 -12.01 13.93
C LEU A 32 -8.01 -11.29 15.24
N ALA A 33 -7.49 -11.75 16.37
CA ALA A 33 -7.65 -11.10 17.67
C ALA A 33 -6.86 -9.77 17.80
N GLU A 34 -5.78 -9.59 17.04
CA GLU A 34 -4.98 -8.35 17.03
C GLU A 34 -5.62 -7.23 16.19
N ILE A 35 -6.30 -7.55 15.10
CA ILE A 35 -6.97 -6.57 14.22
C ILE A 35 -7.88 -5.57 14.97
N PRO A 36 -8.84 -6.00 15.82
CA PRO A 36 -9.69 -5.03 16.51
C PRO A 36 -8.92 -4.14 17.49
N ARG A 37 -7.83 -4.64 18.10
CA ARG A 37 -6.96 -3.87 18.99
C ARG A 37 -6.18 -2.81 18.23
N VAL A 38 -5.61 -3.18 17.07
CA VAL A 38 -4.91 -2.22 16.20
C VAL A 38 -5.86 -1.17 15.64
N ARG A 39 -7.09 -1.56 15.30
CA ARG A 39 -8.14 -0.65 14.85
C ARG A 39 -8.52 0.35 15.94
N GLU A 40 -8.68 -0.11 17.18
CA GLU A 40 -8.96 0.76 18.32
C GLU A 40 -7.82 1.77 18.55
N ASP A 41 -6.57 1.30 18.58
CA ASP A 41 -5.39 2.15 18.75
C ASP A 41 -5.28 3.23 17.65
N ALA A 42 -5.74 2.91 16.44
CA ALA A 42 -5.78 3.83 15.30
C ALA A 42 -7.04 4.72 15.24
N GLY A 43 -7.86 4.79 16.30
CA GLY A 43 -9.02 5.67 16.35
C GLY A 43 -10.26 5.15 15.61
N TYR A 44 -10.43 3.83 15.55
CA TYR A 44 -11.59 3.15 14.94
C TYR A 44 -11.86 3.47 13.46
N PRO A 45 -10.87 3.47 12.55
CA PRO A 45 -11.12 3.66 11.14
C PRO A 45 -12.08 2.57 10.61
N PRO A 46 -12.96 2.90 9.64
CA PRO A 46 -13.71 1.89 8.90
C PRO A 46 -12.73 0.94 8.21
N LEU A 47 -12.94 -0.38 8.28
CA LEU A 47 -12.06 -1.36 7.64
C LEU A 47 -12.47 -1.56 6.17
N VAL A 48 -12.08 -0.61 5.33
CA VAL A 48 -12.23 -0.64 3.87
C VAL A 48 -10.90 -0.32 3.21
N THR A 49 -10.75 -0.41 1.89
CA THR A 49 -9.47 -0.01 1.25
C THR A 49 -9.31 1.52 1.37
N PRO A 50 -8.15 2.05 1.80
CA PRO A 50 -6.90 1.34 2.13
C PRO A 50 -6.74 0.88 3.59
N THR A 51 -7.50 1.45 4.53
CA THR A 51 -7.35 1.26 5.99
C THR A 51 -7.40 -0.19 6.47
N SER A 52 -8.22 -1.04 5.84
CA SER A 52 -8.28 -2.48 6.08
C SER A 52 -6.91 -3.16 5.93
N GLN A 53 -6.22 -2.93 4.81
CA GLN A 53 -4.89 -3.50 4.56
C GLN A 53 -3.84 -2.94 5.53
N ILE A 54 -3.94 -1.65 5.87
CA ILE A 54 -3.04 -0.96 6.81
C ILE A 54 -3.14 -1.59 8.20
N VAL A 55 -4.35 -1.68 8.75
CA VAL A 55 -4.62 -2.30 10.06
C VAL A 55 -4.26 -3.78 10.04
N GLY A 56 -4.63 -4.49 8.98
CA GLY A 56 -4.33 -5.92 8.80
C GLY A 56 -2.85 -6.24 8.81
N THR A 57 -2.08 -5.55 7.98
CA THR A 57 -0.64 -5.77 7.86
C THR A 57 0.07 -5.42 9.18
N GLN A 58 -0.36 -4.35 9.85
CA GLN A 58 0.20 -4.00 11.16
C GLN A 58 -0.12 -5.06 12.22
N ALA A 59 -1.33 -5.64 12.21
CA ALA A 59 -1.68 -6.75 13.10
C ALA A 59 -0.83 -8.00 12.85
N VAL A 60 -0.60 -8.35 11.58
CA VAL A 60 0.31 -9.44 11.20
C VAL A 60 1.71 -9.20 11.75
N PHE A 61 2.26 -8.01 11.59
CA PHE A 61 3.60 -7.69 12.13
C PHE A 61 3.65 -7.73 13.65
N ASN A 62 2.64 -7.23 14.35
CA ASN A 62 2.59 -7.30 15.81
C ASN A 62 2.66 -8.75 16.30
N VAL A 63 1.96 -9.67 15.63
CA VAL A 63 1.93 -11.10 16.00
C VAL A 63 3.21 -11.83 15.60
N ILE A 64 3.68 -11.66 14.36
CA ILE A 64 4.89 -12.35 13.88
C ILE A 64 6.13 -11.93 14.67
N LEU A 65 6.23 -10.64 15.02
CA LEU A 65 7.36 -10.09 15.78
C LEU A 65 7.24 -10.31 17.29
N GLY A 66 6.08 -10.77 17.77
CA GLY A 66 5.80 -11.04 19.19
C GLY A 66 5.71 -9.78 20.06
N GLU A 67 5.67 -8.59 19.46
CA GLU A 67 5.67 -7.31 20.17
C GLU A 67 4.89 -6.25 19.38
N ARG A 68 3.89 -5.63 20.02
CA ARG A 68 3.02 -4.64 19.38
C ARG A 68 3.79 -3.38 19.02
N TYR A 69 3.77 -3.03 17.73
CA TYR A 69 4.39 -1.83 17.15
C TYR A 69 5.92 -1.78 17.29
N LYS A 70 6.59 -2.94 17.42
CA LYS A 70 8.05 -3.05 17.30
C LYS A 70 8.55 -2.57 15.94
N MET A 71 7.79 -2.90 14.90
CA MET A 71 7.92 -2.35 13.55
C MET A 71 6.59 -1.70 13.20
N VAL A 72 6.66 -0.50 12.62
CA VAL A 72 5.48 0.24 12.16
C VAL A 72 5.62 0.50 10.68
N THR A 73 4.59 0.17 9.90
CA THR A 73 4.58 0.45 8.46
C THR A 73 4.48 1.95 8.20
N LYS A 74 5.00 2.39 7.06
CA LYS A 74 4.86 3.78 6.63
C LYS A 74 3.39 4.19 6.54
N GLU A 75 2.55 3.30 6.02
CA GLU A 75 1.12 3.52 5.85
C GLU A 75 0.39 3.62 7.19
N PHE A 76 0.76 2.79 8.18
CA PHE A 76 0.19 2.91 9.53
C PHE A 76 0.65 4.19 10.23
N LYS A 77 1.93 4.58 10.06
CA LYS A 77 2.42 5.88 10.55
C LYS A 77 1.64 7.03 9.92
N GLY A 78 1.41 6.99 8.61
CA GLY A 78 0.60 7.98 7.89
C GLY A 78 -0.87 8.02 8.36
N LEU A 79 -1.46 6.88 8.70
CA LEU A 79 -2.80 6.82 9.30
C LEU A 79 -2.86 7.56 10.65
N VAL A 80 -1.86 7.37 11.52
CA VAL A 80 -1.78 8.06 12.81
C VAL A 80 -1.42 9.54 12.65
N HIS A 81 -0.60 9.86 11.65
CA HIS A 81 -0.22 11.24 11.31
C HIS A 81 -1.39 12.04 10.74
N GLY A 82 -2.36 11.39 10.08
CA GLY A 82 -3.54 12.03 9.49
C GLY A 82 -3.51 12.13 7.96
N ASP A 83 -2.56 11.46 7.30
CA ASP A 83 -2.39 11.46 5.83
C ASP A 83 -3.65 10.96 5.09
N TYR A 84 -4.40 10.07 5.76
CA TYR A 84 -5.64 9.48 5.25
C TYR A 84 -6.90 10.20 5.75
N GLY A 85 -6.73 11.33 6.45
CA GLY A 85 -7.79 12.12 7.06
C GLY A 85 -8.00 11.81 8.54
N LYS A 86 -9.04 12.44 9.10
CA LYS A 86 -9.39 12.34 10.51
C LYS A 86 -10.07 11.00 10.82
N THR A 87 -9.59 10.29 11.84
CA THR A 87 -10.20 9.07 12.34
C THR A 87 -11.49 9.35 13.12
N PRO A 88 -12.47 8.42 13.15
CA PRO A 88 -13.74 8.62 13.86
C PRO A 88 -13.59 8.89 15.36
N ALA A 89 -12.67 8.19 16.02
CA ALA A 89 -12.32 8.41 17.41
C ALA A 89 -10.95 9.08 17.53
N PRO A 90 -10.70 9.85 18.60
CA PRO A 90 -9.37 10.39 18.87
C PRO A 90 -8.37 9.28 19.14
N ILE A 91 -7.17 9.42 18.59
CA ILE A 91 -6.01 8.59 18.94
C ILE A 91 -5.37 9.17 20.20
N SER A 92 -4.96 8.32 21.14
CA SER A 92 -4.36 8.80 22.39
C SER A 92 -3.01 9.50 22.13
N ALA A 93 -2.74 10.58 22.87
CA ALA A 93 -1.51 11.35 22.69
C ALA A 93 -0.24 10.52 22.96
N GLU A 94 -0.30 9.58 23.91
CA GLU A 94 0.78 8.64 24.20
C GLU A 94 1.05 7.73 23.01
N PHE A 95 0.01 7.17 22.41
CA PHE A 95 0.14 6.30 21.24
C PHE A 95 0.64 7.07 20.01
N THR A 96 0.10 8.27 19.77
CA THR A 96 0.59 9.17 18.72
C THR A 96 2.09 9.43 18.88
N LYS A 97 2.56 9.78 20.08
CA LYS A 97 3.99 10.01 20.34
C LYS A 97 4.82 8.74 20.14
N LYS A 98 4.31 7.56 20.52
CA LYS A 98 4.99 6.28 20.28
C LYS A 98 5.21 6.01 18.79
N ILE A 99 4.21 6.32 17.96
CA ILE A 99 4.24 6.00 16.52
C ILE A 99 4.94 7.08 15.69
N LEU A 100 4.73 8.36 16.03
CA LEU A 100 5.25 9.50 15.27
C LEU A 100 6.58 10.03 15.80
N GLY A 101 6.93 9.73 17.04
CA GLY A 101 8.08 10.35 17.71
C GLY A 101 7.81 11.84 17.96
N ASP A 102 8.64 12.69 17.36
CA ASP A 102 8.53 14.15 17.48
C ASP A 102 7.63 14.78 16.41
N GLU A 103 7.24 14.03 15.37
CA GLU A 103 6.33 14.49 14.33
C GLU A 103 4.92 14.73 14.90
N GLN A 104 4.30 15.84 14.47
CA GLN A 104 2.95 16.21 14.91
C GLN A 104 1.92 15.76 13.87
N PRO A 105 0.76 15.23 14.30
CA PRO A 105 -0.33 14.93 13.38
C PRO A 105 -0.79 16.18 12.64
N ILE A 106 -1.13 16.03 11.36
CA ILE A 106 -1.74 17.10 10.57
C ILE A 106 -3.20 17.28 10.96
N THR A 107 -3.68 18.51 10.78
CA THR A 107 -5.08 18.88 11.00
C THR A 107 -5.79 19.33 9.73
N CYS A 108 -5.05 19.54 8.64
CA CYS A 108 -5.57 19.86 7.31
C CYS A 108 -5.82 18.61 6.46
N ARG A 109 -6.35 18.80 5.25
CA ARG A 109 -6.42 17.72 4.26
C ARG A 109 -5.00 17.47 3.74
N PHE A 110 -4.51 16.24 3.84
CA PHE A 110 -3.12 15.90 3.47
C PHE A 110 -2.73 16.37 2.05
N ALA A 111 -3.63 16.27 1.09
CA ALA A 111 -3.38 16.73 -0.28
C ALA A 111 -3.09 18.24 -0.41
N ASP A 112 -3.43 19.05 0.61
CA ASP A 112 -3.05 20.47 0.66
C ASP A 112 -1.55 20.66 0.95
N THR A 113 -0.85 19.62 1.40
CA THR A 113 0.61 19.61 1.63
C THR A 113 1.41 19.17 0.41
N LEU A 114 0.73 18.65 -0.63
CA LEU A 114 1.36 18.10 -1.83
C LEU A 114 1.46 19.18 -2.92
N ALA A 115 2.63 19.29 -3.54
CA ALA A 115 2.81 20.14 -4.71
C ALA A 115 2.18 19.48 -5.96
N PRO A 116 1.66 20.27 -6.92
CA PRO A 116 1.25 19.73 -8.22
C PRO A 116 2.42 19.02 -8.92
N GLU A 117 2.18 17.80 -9.39
CA GLU A 117 3.25 16.93 -9.92
C GLU A 117 3.10 16.56 -11.41
N MET A 118 2.04 17.03 -12.09
CA MET A 118 1.75 16.62 -13.47
C MET A 118 2.88 16.92 -14.46
N ASP A 119 3.52 18.10 -14.40
CA ASP A 119 4.60 18.44 -15.33
C ASP A 119 5.83 17.54 -15.13
N LYS A 120 6.14 17.22 -13.87
CA LYS A 120 7.20 16.27 -13.51
C LYS A 120 6.88 14.88 -14.05
N LEU A 121 5.66 14.39 -13.82
CA LEU A 121 5.23 13.07 -14.27
C LEU A 121 5.19 12.95 -15.80
N LYS A 122 4.79 14.01 -16.51
CA LYS A 122 4.88 14.09 -17.98
C LYS A 122 6.31 13.93 -18.46
N ALA A 123 7.26 14.61 -17.83
CA ALA A 123 8.68 14.50 -18.18
C ALA A 123 9.25 13.10 -17.92
N GLU A 124 8.91 12.48 -16.79
CA GLU A 124 9.36 11.12 -16.45
C GLU A 124 8.78 10.05 -17.38
N ALA A 125 7.50 10.19 -17.75
CA ALA A 125 6.80 9.22 -18.60
C ALA A 125 7.04 9.42 -20.11
N ALA A 126 7.69 10.52 -20.52
CA ALA A 126 7.77 10.97 -21.92
C ALA A 126 8.27 9.92 -22.92
N LYS A 127 9.17 9.02 -22.51
CA LYS A 127 9.71 7.97 -23.39
C LYS A 127 8.72 6.82 -23.67
N TRP A 128 7.65 6.72 -22.89
CA TRP A 128 6.67 5.64 -22.99
C TRP A 128 5.29 6.13 -23.37
N ALA A 129 4.92 7.32 -22.88
CA ALA A 129 3.59 7.88 -23.00
C ALA A 129 3.26 8.26 -24.45
N THR A 130 2.12 7.78 -24.93
CA THR A 130 1.55 8.15 -26.24
C THR A 130 0.28 8.98 -26.10
N GLN A 131 -0.26 9.08 -24.88
CA GLN A 131 -1.49 9.79 -24.53
C GLN A 131 -1.44 10.22 -23.05
N GLU A 132 -2.33 11.11 -22.62
CA GLU A 132 -2.32 11.64 -21.24
C GLU A 132 -2.64 10.55 -20.20
N GLU A 133 -3.45 9.57 -20.55
CA GLU A 133 -3.79 8.41 -19.72
C GLU A 133 -2.56 7.55 -19.39
N ASP A 134 -1.52 7.56 -20.22
CA ASP A 134 -0.27 6.88 -19.90
C ASP A 134 0.49 7.62 -18.79
N VAL A 135 0.44 8.96 -18.80
CA VAL A 135 1.01 9.77 -17.72
C VAL A 135 0.25 9.51 -16.42
N LEU A 136 -1.07 9.41 -16.47
CA LEU A 136 -1.90 9.04 -15.31
C LEU A 136 -1.61 7.61 -14.84
N THR A 137 -1.42 6.67 -15.75
CA THR A 137 -1.05 5.29 -15.43
C THR A 137 0.32 5.24 -14.74
N TYR A 138 1.28 6.02 -15.24
CA TYR A 138 2.59 6.19 -14.60
C TYR A 138 2.48 6.84 -13.22
N ALA A 139 1.64 7.86 -13.06
CA ALA A 139 1.37 8.50 -11.77
C ALA A 139 0.87 7.51 -10.71
N MET A 140 -0.06 6.64 -11.10
CA MET A 140 -0.66 5.64 -10.21
C MET A 140 0.29 4.46 -9.91
N PHE A 141 1.11 4.06 -10.88
CA PHE A 141 1.93 2.84 -10.80
C PHE A 141 3.34 3.03 -11.37
N PRO A 142 4.17 3.94 -10.84
CA PRO A 142 5.45 4.31 -11.46
C PRO A 142 6.44 3.15 -11.58
N GLN A 143 6.32 2.13 -10.73
CA GLN A 143 7.18 0.93 -10.76
C GLN A 143 6.69 -0.16 -11.72
N VAL A 144 5.41 -0.15 -12.08
CA VAL A 144 4.78 -1.20 -12.91
C VAL A 144 4.56 -0.70 -14.34
N ALA A 145 4.14 0.55 -14.49
CA ALA A 145 3.79 1.17 -15.75
C ALA A 145 4.91 1.11 -16.81
N PRO A 146 6.19 1.37 -16.49
CA PRO A 146 7.30 1.25 -17.46
C PRO A 146 7.32 -0.06 -18.25
N LYS A 147 7.29 -1.21 -17.56
CA LYS A 147 7.32 -2.53 -18.21
C LYS A 147 6.06 -2.80 -19.01
N PHE A 148 4.91 -2.31 -18.53
CA PHE A 148 3.65 -2.41 -19.25
C PHE A 148 3.70 -1.64 -20.58
N PHE A 149 4.23 -0.41 -20.57
CA PHE A 149 4.36 0.39 -21.78
C PHE A 149 5.37 -0.20 -22.76
N GLU A 150 6.50 -0.69 -22.27
CA GLU A 150 7.50 -1.37 -23.11
C GLU A 150 6.88 -2.56 -23.86
N LYS A 151 6.13 -3.41 -23.14
CA LYS A 151 5.43 -4.54 -23.75
C LYS A 151 4.36 -4.10 -24.76
N ARG A 152 3.57 -3.06 -24.44
CA ARG A 152 2.57 -2.50 -25.36
C ARG A 152 3.21 -1.96 -26.64
N ASN A 153 4.26 -1.15 -26.50
CA ASN A 153 4.91 -0.47 -27.61
C ASN A 153 5.66 -1.48 -28.51
N ALA A 154 6.29 -2.49 -27.92
CA ALA A 154 6.89 -3.61 -28.67
C ALA A 154 5.84 -4.35 -29.49
N LYS A 155 4.69 -4.70 -28.90
CA LYS A 155 3.59 -5.35 -29.62
C LYS A 155 3.06 -4.50 -30.77
N ALA A 156 2.96 -3.17 -30.59
CA ALA A 156 2.54 -2.25 -31.65
C ALA A 156 3.54 -2.20 -32.84
N GLN A 157 4.81 -2.50 -32.57
CA GLN A 157 5.88 -2.59 -33.58
C GLN A 157 6.03 -3.99 -34.19
N GLY A 158 5.14 -4.94 -33.85
CA GLY A 158 5.23 -6.32 -34.31
C GLY A 158 6.30 -7.15 -33.60
N VAL A 159 6.84 -6.65 -32.48
CA VAL A 159 7.86 -7.35 -31.70
C VAL A 159 7.18 -8.20 -30.62
N ASP A 160 7.42 -9.51 -30.64
CA ASP A 160 7.08 -10.38 -29.52
C ASP A 160 8.05 -10.17 -28.36
N ALA A 161 7.72 -9.21 -27.49
CA ALA A 161 8.53 -8.85 -26.33
C ALA A 161 8.69 -9.99 -25.31
N ASP A 162 7.81 -11.00 -25.32
CA ASP A 162 7.91 -12.14 -24.39
C ASP A 162 8.98 -13.14 -24.83
N HIS A 163 9.36 -13.14 -26.11
CA HIS A 163 10.37 -14.01 -26.70
C HIS A 163 11.54 -13.27 -27.35
N ALA A 164 11.58 -11.94 -27.22
CA ALA A 164 12.66 -11.11 -27.75
C ALA A 164 13.93 -11.22 -26.90
N ASP A 165 15.06 -11.46 -27.55
CA ASP A 165 16.39 -11.31 -26.97
C ASP A 165 16.84 -9.86 -27.14
N PHE A 166 16.53 -9.05 -26.14
CA PHE A 166 16.92 -7.64 -26.10
C PHE A 166 18.44 -7.43 -26.02
N ALA A 167 19.21 -8.41 -25.54
CA ALA A 167 20.67 -8.31 -25.45
C ALA A 167 21.32 -8.50 -26.83
N ASN A 168 20.83 -9.46 -27.60
CA ASN A 168 21.32 -9.76 -28.95
C ASN A 168 20.52 -9.05 -30.07
N LYS A 169 19.55 -8.19 -29.71
CA LYS A 169 18.68 -7.45 -30.64
C LYS A 169 17.96 -8.37 -31.63
N SER A 170 17.54 -9.54 -31.18
CA SER A 170 16.81 -10.51 -32.01
C SER A 170 15.42 -10.76 -31.44
N HIS A 171 14.44 -10.99 -32.30
CA HIS A 171 13.07 -11.33 -31.91
C HIS A 171 12.51 -12.31 -32.94
N PRO A 172 11.70 -13.29 -32.51
CA PRO A 172 10.95 -14.11 -33.44
C PRO A 172 9.98 -13.23 -34.24
N VAL A 173 9.91 -13.50 -35.54
CA VAL A 173 9.02 -12.82 -36.50
C VAL A 173 7.65 -13.49 -36.51
#